data_AF-A0A1C5DSA7-F1
#
_entry.id   AF-A0A1C5DSA7-F1
#
_cell.length_a   1.000
_cell.length_b   1.000
_cell.length_c   1.000
_cell.angle_alpha   90.00
_cell.angle_beta   90.00
_cell.angle_gamma   90.00
#
_symmetry.space_group_name_H-M   'P 1'
#
loop_
_entity.id
_entity.type
_entity.pdbx_description
1 polymer ?
#
loop_
_entity_poly.entity_id
_entity_poly.type
_entity_poly.pdbx_seq_one_letter_code
_entity_poly.pdbx_strand_id
1 'polypeptide(L)'
;MAPDDPATRRAAGRGLLTALHDPEEDLVREYAAGALGPYADDPAVDQALTTALRSDEEPLVRDNALAAVEEVGPSDARTDVLRALVQDPGLGRAAARILTAWGRNPDTPAPSPLSPATESGNCPRSGSRPSS
;
A
#
# COMPACT_ATOMS: atom_id res chain seq x y z
N MET A 1 13.57 14.66 -17.76
CA MET A 1 13.75 15.74 -16.77
C MET A 1 12.36 16.10 -16.29
N ALA A 2 11.98 15.65 -15.08
CA ALA A 2 10.73 16.10 -14.48
C ALA A 2 10.79 17.63 -14.31
N PRO A 3 9.66 18.35 -14.37
CA PRO A 3 9.66 19.77 -14.08
C PRO A 3 10.24 19.99 -12.67
N ASP A 4 11.34 20.76 -12.57
CA ASP A 4 12.09 20.99 -11.32
C ASP A 4 11.30 21.77 -10.26
N ASP A 5 10.08 22.22 -10.57
CA ASP A 5 9.19 22.85 -9.62
C ASP A 5 8.30 21.81 -8.89
N PRO A 6 8.38 21.71 -7.54
CA PRO A 6 7.57 20.79 -6.75
C PRO A 6 6.06 20.97 -6.95
N ALA A 7 5.58 22.18 -7.25
CA ALA A 7 4.16 22.40 -7.51
C ALA A 7 3.75 21.78 -8.86
N THR A 8 4.58 21.96 -9.90
CA THR A 8 4.37 21.35 -11.21
C THR A 8 4.46 19.82 -11.15
N ARG A 9 5.41 19.27 -10.37
CA ARG A 9 5.50 17.82 -10.14
C ARG A 9 4.22 17.27 -9.49
N ARG A 10 3.72 17.92 -8.45
CA ARG A 10 2.45 17.53 -7.81
C ARG A 10 1.28 17.63 -8.77
N ALA A 11 1.19 18.72 -9.54
CA ALA A 11 0.13 18.88 -10.53
C ALA A 11 0.15 17.75 -11.58
N ALA A 12 1.34 17.35 -12.04
CA ALA A 12 1.49 16.21 -12.95
C ALA A 12 1.02 14.89 -12.31
N GLY A 13 1.42 14.61 -11.07
CA GLY A 13 0.94 13.46 -10.31
C GLY A 13 -0.57 13.45 -10.12
N ARG A 14 -1.19 14.61 -9.89
CA ARG A 14 -2.66 14.75 -9.76
C ARG A 14 -3.39 14.51 -11.08
N GLY A 15 -2.82 14.93 -12.21
CA GLY A 15 -3.38 14.62 -13.53
C GLY A 15 -3.39 13.12 -13.80
N LEU A 16 -2.30 12.43 -13.49
CA LEU A 16 -2.22 10.96 -13.61
C LEU A 16 -3.16 10.25 -12.63
N LEU A 17 -3.33 10.79 -11.42
CA LEU A 17 -4.31 10.26 -10.45
C LEU A 17 -5.73 10.31 -11.00
N THR A 18 -6.11 11.40 -11.69
CA THR A 18 -7.41 11.48 -12.37
C THR A 18 -7.54 10.40 -13.44
N ALA A 19 -6.50 10.16 -14.23
CA ALA A 19 -6.49 9.10 -15.25
C ALA A 19 -6.58 7.68 -14.66
N LEU A 20 -5.98 7.44 -13.49
CA LEU A 20 -6.13 6.15 -12.78
C LEU A 20 -7.57 5.88 -12.33
N HIS A 21 -8.38 6.92 -12.17
CA HIS A 21 -9.78 6.81 -11.80
C HIS A 21 -10.74 6.90 -12.99
N ASP A 22 -10.22 6.79 -14.23
CA ASP A 22 -11.04 6.77 -15.43
C ASP A 22 -11.92 5.50 -15.46
N PRO A 23 -13.25 5.65 -15.42
CA PRO A 23 -14.16 4.51 -15.30
C PRO A 23 -14.45 3.82 -16.64
N GLU A 24 -14.00 4.39 -17.77
CA GLU A 24 -14.39 3.91 -19.10
C GLU A 24 -13.25 3.18 -19.82
N GLU A 25 -12.00 3.57 -19.59
CA GLU A 25 -10.87 3.11 -20.40
C GLU A 25 -9.76 2.44 -19.58
N ASP A 26 -9.73 1.11 -19.63
CA ASP A 26 -8.73 0.28 -18.93
C ASP A 26 -7.29 0.63 -19.34
N LEU A 27 -7.07 0.92 -20.62
CA LEU A 27 -5.76 1.35 -21.13
C LEU A 27 -5.30 2.67 -20.49
N VAL A 28 -6.22 3.61 -20.24
CA VAL A 28 -5.89 4.88 -19.58
C VAL A 28 -5.45 4.63 -18.15
N ARG A 29 -6.18 3.78 -17.41
CA ARG A 29 -5.81 3.38 -16.05
C ARG A 29 -4.47 2.64 -16.03
N GLU A 30 -4.23 1.75 -17.00
CA GLU A 30 -2.99 0.95 -17.10
C GLU A 30 -1.77 1.86 -17.21
N TYR A 31 -1.78 2.80 -18.17
CA TYR A 31 -0.68 3.74 -18.36
C TYR A 31 -0.53 4.69 -17.17
N ALA A 32 -1.64 5.12 -16.56
CA ALA A 32 -1.61 5.96 -15.38
C ALA A 32 -0.92 5.25 -14.20
N ALA A 33 -1.29 4.00 -13.91
CA ALA A 33 -0.70 3.21 -12.83
C ALA A 33 0.83 3.08 -12.98
N GLY A 34 1.30 2.77 -14.19
CA GLY A 34 2.73 2.64 -14.47
C GLY A 34 3.49 3.95 -14.38
N ALA A 35 2.85 5.09 -14.68
CA ALA A 35 3.48 6.40 -14.66
C ALA A 35 3.51 7.08 -13.28
N LEU A 36 2.75 6.58 -12.31
CA LEU A 36 2.57 7.22 -11.00
C LEU A 36 3.72 7.00 -10.01
N GLY A 37 4.57 5.99 -10.21
CA GLY A 37 5.69 5.66 -9.30
C GLY A 37 6.56 6.87 -8.90
N PRO A 38 7.09 7.64 -9.84
CA PRO A 38 7.91 8.83 -9.55
C PRO A 38 7.22 9.97 -8.78
N TYR A 39 5.90 9.88 -8.56
CA TYR A 39 5.05 10.87 -7.87
C TYR A 39 4.51 10.37 -6.52
N ALA A 40 4.93 9.19 -6.07
CA ALA A 40 4.47 8.59 -4.81
C ALA A 40 5.05 9.27 -3.55
N ASP A 41 5.79 10.36 -3.70
CA ASP A 41 6.05 11.33 -2.62
C ASP A 41 4.79 12.11 -2.23
N ASP A 42 3.79 12.19 -3.11
CA ASP A 42 2.44 12.63 -2.77
C ASP A 42 1.66 11.48 -2.10
N PRO A 43 1.19 11.63 -0.85
CA PRO A 43 0.44 10.60 -0.13
C PRO A 43 -0.82 10.11 -0.86
N ALA A 44 -1.48 10.98 -1.64
CA ALA A 44 -2.66 10.57 -2.39
C ALA A 44 -2.31 9.64 -3.56
N VAL A 45 -1.16 9.87 -4.20
CA VAL A 45 -0.66 9.00 -5.26
C VAL A 45 -0.28 7.65 -4.69
N ASP A 46 0.44 7.63 -3.56
CA ASP A 46 0.82 6.37 -2.89
C ASP A 46 -0.41 5.55 -2.46
N GLN A 47 -1.42 6.21 -1.88
CA GLN A 47 -2.67 5.58 -1.52
C GLN A 47 -3.40 5.01 -2.74
N ALA A 48 -3.42 5.74 -3.85
CA ALA A 48 -4.09 5.30 -5.06
C ALA A 48 -3.38 4.10 -5.70
N LEU A 49 -2.05 4.11 -5.79
CA LEU A 49 -1.25 2.97 -6.26
C LEU A 49 -1.51 1.71 -5.42
N THR A 50 -1.49 1.83 -4.09
CA THR A 50 -1.76 0.69 -3.20
C THR A 50 -3.23 0.23 -3.21
N THR A 51 -4.15 1.06 -3.70
CA THR A 51 -5.57 0.73 -3.88
C THR A 51 -5.77 0.00 -5.21
N ALA A 52 -5.25 0.55 -6.32
CA ALA A 52 -5.30 -0.07 -7.64
C ALA A 52 -4.66 -1.47 -7.61
N LEU A 53 -3.49 -1.59 -6.99
CA LEU A 53 -2.80 -2.87 -6.79
C LEU A 53 -3.70 -3.94 -6.10
N ARG A 54 -4.51 -3.53 -5.13
CA ARG A 54 -5.37 -4.44 -4.36
C ARG A 54 -6.68 -4.79 -5.04
N SER A 55 -7.26 -3.86 -5.80
CA SER A 55 -8.69 -3.92 -6.08
C SER A 55 -9.10 -3.43 -7.47
N ASP A 56 -8.16 -3.03 -8.34
CA ASP A 56 -8.53 -2.77 -9.74
C ASP A 56 -9.01 -4.08 -10.40
N GLU A 57 -9.98 -3.95 -11.29
CA GLU A 57 -10.58 -5.08 -11.99
C GLU A 57 -9.72 -5.57 -13.16
N GLU A 58 -8.91 -4.68 -13.75
CA GLU A 58 -8.05 -5.00 -14.88
C GLU A 58 -6.68 -5.51 -14.38
N PRO A 59 -6.30 -6.77 -14.69
CA PRO A 59 -5.03 -7.34 -14.26
C PRO A 59 -3.80 -6.50 -14.62
N LEU A 60 -3.77 -5.89 -15.81
CA LEU A 60 -2.63 -5.07 -16.25
C LEU A 60 -2.46 -3.79 -15.41
N VAL A 61 -3.57 -3.19 -14.95
CA VAL A 61 -3.52 -2.04 -14.03
C VAL A 61 -2.88 -2.47 -12.71
N ARG A 62 -3.24 -3.66 -12.19
CA ARG A 62 -2.68 -4.19 -10.95
C ARG A 62 -1.19 -4.51 -11.09
N ASP A 63 -0.77 -5.10 -12.21
CA ASP A 63 0.64 -5.39 -12.52
C ASP A 63 1.48 -4.11 -12.57
N ASN A 64 0.98 -3.07 -13.26
CA ASN A 64 1.68 -1.78 -13.34
C ASN A 64 1.73 -1.08 -11.99
N ALA A 65 0.66 -1.14 -11.21
CA ALA A 65 0.65 -0.62 -9.84
C ALA A 65 1.65 -1.37 -8.94
N LEU A 66 1.81 -2.68 -9.13
CA LEU A 66 2.83 -3.47 -8.41
C LEU A 66 4.25 -3.03 -8.77
N ALA A 67 4.52 -2.84 -10.07
CA ALA A 67 5.82 -2.38 -10.55
C ALA A 67 6.15 -0.98 -10.00
N ALA A 68 5.18 -0.06 -10.01
CA ALA A 68 5.34 1.26 -9.41
C ALA A 68 5.61 1.17 -7.90
N VAL A 69 4.88 0.31 -7.16
CA VAL A 69 5.13 0.08 -5.73
C VAL A 69 6.53 -0.50 -5.48
N GLU A 70 7.02 -1.41 -6.33
CA GLU A 70 8.40 -1.94 -6.26
C GLU A 70 9.44 -0.84 -6.46
N GLU A 71 9.26 0.03 -7.46
CA GLU A 71 10.15 1.16 -7.77
C GLU A 71 10.22 2.16 -6.62
N VAL A 72 9.08 2.53 -6.04
CA VAL A 72 9.02 3.50 -4.94
C VAL A 72 9.64 2.93 -3.67
N GLY A 73 9.61 1.60 -3.51
CA GLY A 73 10.29 0.90 -2.44
C GLY A 73 9.47 0.77 -1.15
N PRO A 74 10.11 0.27 -0.08
CA PRO A 74 9.40 -0.22 1.10
C PRO A 74 8.78 0.91 1.94
N SER A 75 7.53 0.69 2.35
CA SER A 75 6.87 1.35 3.47
C SER A 75 6.07 0.30 4.24
N ASP A 76 5.64 0.59 5.46
CA ASP A 76 4.82 -0.37 6.23
C ASP A 76 3.49 -0.64 5.52
N ALA A 77 2.82 0.41 5.03
CA ALA A 77 1.58 0.27 4.26
C ALA A 77 1.74 -0.60 3.00
N ARG A 78 2.81 -0.40 2.22
CA ARG A 78 3.08 -1.21 1.01
C ARG A 78 3.44 -2.65 1.39
N THR A 79 4.23 -2.84 2.44
CA THR A 79 4.55 -4.19 2.95
C THR A 79 3.28 -4.96 3.31
N ASP A 80 2.33 -4.29 3.98
CA ASP A 80 1.06 -4.91 4.36
C ASP A 80 0.19 -5.27 3.16
N VAL A 81 0.16 -4.40 2.14
CA VAL A 81 -0.48 -4.71 0.86
C VAL A 81 0.13 -5.94 0.21
N LEU A 82 1.46 -5.98 0.09
CA LEU A 82 2.15 -7.10 -0.54
C LEU A 82 1.92 -8.41 0.22
N ARG A 83 1.89 -8.38 1.56
CA ARG A 83 1.56 -9.55 2.38
C ARG A 83 0.15 -10.07 2.09
N ALA A 84 -0.83 -9.16 1.97
CA ALA A 84 -2.19 -9.54 1.62
C ALA A 84 -2.28 -10.16 0.21
N LEU A 85 -1.36 -9.81 -0.68
CA LEU A 85 -1.29 -10.33 -2.04
C LEU A 85 -0.50 -11.63 -2.19
N VAL A 86 0.20 -12.14 -1.16
CA VAL A 86 1.01 -13.37 -1.30
C VAL A 86 0.18 -14.58 -1.79
N GLN A 87 -1.12 -14.61 -1.45
CA GLN A 87 -2.05 -15.66 -1.89
C GLN A 87 -2.87 -15.26 -3.13
N ASP A 88 -2.62 -14.10 -3.72
CA ASP A 88 -3.26 -13.67 -4.96
C ASP A 88 -2.76 -14.54 -6.13
N PRO A 89 -3.66 -15.09 -6.96
CA PRO A 89 -3.29 -16.02 -8.03
C PRO A 89 -2.44 -15.39 -9.14
N GLY A 90 -2.56 -14.08 -9.38
CA GLY A 90 -1.78 -13.37 -10.40
C GLY A 90 -0.50 -12.77 -9.82
N LEU A 91 -0.62 -12.11 -8.67
CA LEU A 91 0.44 -11.26 -8.13
C LEU A 91 1.23 -11.93 -7.00
N GLY A 92 0.78 -13.04 -6.42
CA GLY A 92 1.35 -13.56 -5.17
C GLY A 92 2.81 -13.93 -5.25
N ARG A 93 3.25 -14.51 -6.37
CA ARG A 93 4.67 -14.80 -6.60
C ARG A 93 5.52 -13.53 -6.68
N ALA A 94 5.01 -12.49 -7.36
CA ALA A 94 5.71 -11.22 -7.49
C ALA A 94 5.75 -10.48 -6.15
N ALA A 95 4.63 -10.45 -5.42
CA ALA A 95 4.55 -9.85 -4.09
C ALA A 95 5.52 -10.51 -3.09
N ALA A 96 5.58 -11.84 -3.05
CA ALA A 96 6.52 -12.57 -2.19
C ALA A 96 7.99 -12.28 -2.55
N ARG A 97 8.30 -12.17 -3.85
CA ARG A 97 9.64 -11.79 -4.33
C ARG A 97 10.01 -10.38 -3.86
N ILE A 98 9.11 -9.41 -4.01
CA ILE A 98 9.34 -8.02 -3.63
C ILE A 98 9.54 -7.91 -2.11
N LEU A 99 8.70 -8.58 -1.31
CA LEU A 99 8.88 -8.66 0.15
C LEU A 99 10.27 -9.18 0.52
N THR A 100 10.69 -10.28 -0.10
CA THR A 100 12.02 -10.86 0.13
C THR A 100 13.14 -9.88 -0.27
N ALA A 101 13.01 -9.19 -1.40
CA ALA A 101 13.97 -8.18 -1.86
C ALA A 101 14.05 -6.99 -0.89
N TRP A 102 12.96 -6.65 -0.22
CA TRP A 102 12.90 -5.63 0.83
C TRP A 102 13.31 -6.15 2.22
N GLY A 103 13.80 -7.40 2.32
CA GLY A 103 14.20 -8.02 3.59
C GLY A 103 13.03 -8.34 4.52
N ARG A 104 11.81 -8.47 3.98
CA ARG A 104 10.59 -8.82 4.71
C ARG A 104 10.24 -10.28 4.45
N ASN A 105 9.82 -11.01 5.49
CA ASN A 105 9.37 -12.39 5.33
C ASN A 105 7.96 -12.42 4.71
N PRO A 106 7.77 -13.05 3.52
CA PRO A 106 6.46 -13.14 2.87
C PRO A 106 5.44 -13.99 3.65
N ASP A 107 5.90 -14.92 4.49
CA ASP A 107 5.02 -15.76 5.33
C ASP A 107 4.45 -15.01 6.53
N THR A 108 4.91 -13.78 6.78
CA THR A 108 4.29 -12.92 7.81
C THR A 108 2.92 -12.49 7.32
N PRO A 109 1.82 -12.84 8.00
CA PRO A 109 0.49 -12.43 7.60
C PRO A 109 0.37 -10.90 7.63
N ALA A 110 -0.42 -10.34 6.71
CA ALA A 110 -0.79 -8.93 6.76
C ALA A 110 -1.46 -8.63 8.12
N PRO A 111 -1.29 -7.43 8.69
CA PRO A 111 -1.98 -7.06 9.90
C PRO A 111 -3.49 -7.16 9.68
N SER A 112 -4.17 -7.91 10.55
CA SER A 112 -5.63 -8.00 10.54
C SER A 112 -6.23 -6.59 10.66
N PRO A 113 -7.25 -6.22 9.85
CA PRO A 113 -7.89 -4.91 9.96
C PRO A 113 -8.64 -4.68 11.28
N LEU A 114 -8.66 -5.66 12.19
CA LEU A 114 -9.21 -5.52 13.53
C LEU A 114 -8.40 -6.37 14.52
N SER A 115 -7.63 -5.71 15.37
CA SER A 115 -7.47 -6.16 16.75
C SER A 115 -7.54 -4.91 17.62
N PRO A 116 -8.62 -4.72 18.41
CA PRO A 116 -8.56 -3.71 19.45
C PRO A 116 -7.36 -4.06 20.33
N ALA A 117 -6.55 -3.05 20.67
CA ALA A 117 -5.48 -3.20 21.62
C ALA A 117 -6.04 -3.91 22.86
N THR A 118 -5.70 -5.18 23.05
CA THR A 118 -5.94 -5.86 24.32
C THR A 118 -4.98 -5.21 25.31
N GLU A 119 -5.47 -4.17 25.98
CA GLU A 119 -4.94 -3.71 27.24
C GLU A 119 -5.12 -4.86 28.24
N SER A 120 -4.17 -5.80 28.20
CA SER A 120 -4.09 -6.93 29.12
C SER A 120 -3.09 -6.55 30.18
N GLY A 121 -3.59 -5.99 31.27
CA GLY A 121 -2.78 -5.50 32.37
C GLY A 121 -3.54 -5.29 33.68
N ASN A 122 -4.48 -6.19 33.96
CA ASN A 122 -5.09 -6.46 35.26
C ASN A 122 -4.17 -6.15 36.47
N CYS A 123 -4.43 -5.04 37.18
CA CYS A 123 -3.97 -4.88 38.57
C CYS A 123 -5.05 -5.47 39.51
N PRO A 124 -4.70 -6.42 40.39
CA PRO A 124 -5.68 -7.15 41.18
C PRO A 124 -6.31 -6.29 42.27
N ARG A 125 -7.59 -6.55 42.52
CA ARG A 125 -8.37 -6.01 43.63
C ARG A 125 -7.82 -6.48 44.99
N SER A 126 -7.99 -5.58 45.96
CA SER A 126 -8.26 -5.85 47.38
C SER A 126 -7.11 -6.41 48.24
N GLY A 127 -6.56 -5.54 49.08
CA GLY A 127 -5.71 -5.89 50.20
C GLY A 127 -5.89 -4.91 51.36
N SER A 128 -6.82 -5.26 52.25
CA SER A 128 -7.12 -4.72 53.58
C SER A 128 -5.97 -4.10 54.37
N ARG A 129 -6.26 -3.06 55.19
CA ARG A 129 -5.66 -2.83 56.53
C ARG A 129 -6.35 -1.66 57.28
N PRO A 130 -6.20 -1.54 58.61
CA PRO A 130 -7.32 -1.75 59.54
C PRO A 130 -7.67 -0.52 60.40
N SER A 131 -8.68 -0.69 61.24
CA SER A 131 -9.10 0.22 62.32
C SER A 131 -7.94 0.76 63.17
N SER A 132 -7.99 2.07 63.44
CA SER A 132 -7.93 2.69 64.79
C SER A 132 -8.22 4.18 64.70
#